data_AF-A0A1C5QHP6-F1
#
_entry.id   AF-A0A1C5QHP6-F1
#
_cell.length_a   1.000
_cell.length_b   1.000
_cell.length_c   1.000
_cell.angle_alpha   90.00
_cell.angle_beta   90.00
_cell.angle_gamma   90.00
#
_symmetry.space_group_name_H-M   'P 1'
#
loop_
_entity.id
_entity.type
_entity.pdbx_description
1 polymer ?
#
loop_
_entity_poly.entity_id
_entity_poly.type
_entity_poly.pdbx_seq_one_letter_code
_entity_poly.pdbx_strand_id
1 'polypeptide(L)' 'MLDDSKGIARDVTNIGHWGNGDYEIQLSNDDELEYIFSLIKQLYRIKSK' A
#
# COMPACT_ATOMS: atom_id res chain seq x y z
N MET A 1 7.29 -7.73 2.79
CA MET A 1 6.75 -7.46 1.45
C MET A 1 5.24 -7.54 1.53
N LEU A 2 4.53 -6.64 0.85
CA LEU A 2 3.07 -6.64 0.78
C LEU A 2 2.58 -7.82 -0.07
N ASP A 3 1.50 -8.47 0.35
CA ASP A 3 0.81 -9.48 -0.44
C ASP A 3 -0.34 -8.81 -1.21
N ASP A 4 0.00 -8.24 -2.35
CA ASP A 4 -0.92 -7.52 -3.23
C ASP A 4 -1.20 -8.32 -4.50
N SER A 5 -2.22 -9.17 -4.40
CA SER A 5 -2.73 -10.00 -5.49
C SER A 5 -3.35 -9.18 -6.64
N LYS A 6 -3.77 -7.94 -6.40
CA LYS A 6 -4.38 -7.07 -7.42
C LYS A 6 -3.36 -6.14 -8.10
N GLY A 7 -2.17 -5.99 -7.54
CA GLY A 7 -1.10 -5.15 -8.07
C GLY A 7 -1.43 -3.65 -8.05
N ILE A 8 -2.27 -3.22 -7.11
CA ILE A 8 -2.71 -1.82 -6.96
C ILE A 8 -1.75 -0.97 -6.13
N ALA A 9 -0.84 -1.60 -5.38
CA ALA A 9 0.18 -0.95 -4.58
C ALA A 9 1.48 -0.82 -5.37
N ARG A 10 1.88 0.41 -5.64
CA ARG A 10 3.14 0.74 -6.30
C ARG A 10 4.25 0.90 -5.26
N ASP A 11 5.36 0.18 -5.44
CA ASP A 11 6.57 0.41 -4.66
C ASP A 11 7.20 1.76 -5.07
N VAL A 12 7.33 2.66 -4.10
CA VAL A 12 7.90 4.00 -4.30
C VAL A 12 9.15 4.25 -3.45
N THR A 13 9.70 3.20 -2.84
CA THR A 13 10.86 3.26 -1.92
C THR A 13 12.09 3.92 -2.56
N ASN A 14 12.24 3.80 -3.88
CA ASN A 14 13.40 4.30 -4.63
C ASN A 14 13.18 5.65 -5.34
N ILE A 15 12.03 6.31 -5.16
CA ILE A 15 11.67 7.47 -6.01
C ILE A 15 12.21 8.80 -5.47
N GLY A 16 12.54 8.89 -4.18
CA GLY A 16 13.37 9.97 -3.61
C GLY A 16 12.76 11.38 -3.54
N HIS A 17 13.01 12.03 -2.39
CA HIS A 17 12.88 13.47 -2.08
C HIS A 17 11.50 14.11 -1.83
N TRP A 18 10.36 13.52 -2.21
CA TRP A 18 9.03 14.11 -1.87
C TRP A 18 7.97 13.12 -1.34
N GLY A 19 8.32 11.85 -1.14
CA GLY A 19 7.40 10.81 -0.66
C GLY A 19 7.93 10.13 0.60
N ASN A 20 7.30 10.38 1.75
CA ASN A 20 7.47 9.54 2.93
C ASN A 20 6.49 8.36 2.81
N GLY A 21 6.96 7.21 2.31
CA GLY A 21 6.17 5.97 2.25
C GLY A 21 6.84 4.91 1.38
N ASP A 22 6.72 3.64 1.78
CA ASP A 22 7.28 2.51 1.03
C ASP A 22 6.38 2.11 -0.17
N TYR A 23 5.08 2.41 -0.08
CA TYR A 23 4.06 2.07 -1.06
C TYR A 23 3.09 3.22 -1.31
N GLU A 24 2.62 3.35 -2.55
CA GLU A 24 1.57 4.29 -3.01
C GLU A 24 0.37 3.50 -3.56
N ILE A 25 -0.85 3.92 -3.22
CA ILE A 25 -2.10 3.36 -3.77
C ILE A 25 -2.95 4.53 -4.28
N GLN A 26 -3.39 4.46 -5.54
CA GLN A 26 -4.25 5.47 -6.14
C GLN A 26 -5.71 4.99 -6.17
N LEU A 27 -6.59 5.74 -5.51
CA LEU A 27 -8.03 5.45 -5.46
C LEU A 27 -8.76 6.15 -6.61
N SER A 28 -9.58 5.40 -7.35
CA SER A 28 -10.43 5.96 -8.42
C SER A 28 -11.93 5.84 -8.12
N ASN A 29 -12.32 4.87 -7.30
CA ASN A 29 -13.68 4.66 -6.79
C ASN A 29 -13.65 3.87 -5.47
N ASP A 30 -14.81 3.51 -4.92
CA ASP A 30 -14.98 2.83 -3.65
C ASP A 30 -15.06 1.29 -3.74
N ASP A 31 -15.08 0.72 -4.95
CA ASP A 31 -15.22 -0.72 -5.20
C ASP A 31 -14.13 -1.57 -4.50
N GLU A 32 -12.97 -0.98 -4.24
CA GLU A 32 -11.79 -1.67 -3.70
C GLU A 32 -11.44 -1.31 -2.25
N LEU A 33 -12.28 -0.53 -1.57
CA LEU A 33 -11.97 -0.04 -0.21
C LEU A 33 -11.69 -1.18 0.78
N GLU A 34 -12.50 -2.24 0.77
CA GLU A 34 -12.29 -3.40 1.66
C GLU A 34 -10.92 -4.05 1.45
N TYR A 35 -10.53 -4.20 0.18
CA TYR A 35 -9.25 -4.77 -0.18
C TYR A 35 -8.09 -3.88 0.28
N ILE A 36 -8.19 -2.58 0.06
CA ILE A 36 -7.18 -1.61 0.49
C ILE A 36 -7.05 -1.59 2.02
N PHE A 37 -8.14 -1.66 2.76
CA PHE A 37 -8.09 -1.82 4.22
C PHE A 37 -7.38 -3.10 4.65
N SER A 38 -7.51 -4.20 3.89
CA SER A 38 -6.77 -5.43 4.17
C SER A 38 -5.25 -5.24 4.02
N LEU A 39 -4.80 -4.50 3.00
CA LEU A 39 -3.40 -4.16 2.77
C LEU A 39 -2.86 -3.25 3.89
N ILE A 40 -3.63 -2.24 4.33
CA ILE A 40 -3.27 -1.37 5.46
C ILE A 40 -3.07 -2.19 6.74
N LYS A 41 -3.99 -3.11 7.06
CA LYS A 41 -3.85 -4.00 8.22
C LYS A 41 -2.60 -4.86 8.13
N GLN A 42 -2.26 -5.36 6.94
CA GLN A 42 -1.04 -6.13 6.72
C GLN A 42 0.21 -5.27 6.97
N LEU A 43 0.25 -4.04 6.45
CA LEU A 43 1.35 -3.09 6.68
C LEU A 43 1.55 -2.81 8.17
N TYR A 44 0.47 -2.57 8.92
CA TYR A 44 0.55 -2.37 10.37
C TYR A 44 1.17 -3.57 11.10
N ARG A 45 0.80 -4.80 10.72
CA ARG A 45 1.38 -6.02 11.31
C ARG A 45 2.85 -6.20 10.95
N ILE A 46 3.27 -5.82 9.75
CA ILE A 46 4.66 -5.88 9.30
C ILE A 46 5.52 -4.85 10.05
N LYS A 47 5.04 -3.60 10.22
CA LYS A 47 5.79 -2.52 10.89
C LYS A 47 5.77 -2.60 12.42
N SER A 48 4.78 -3.27 13.02
CA SER A 48 4.66 -3.45 14.48
C SER A 48 5.58 -4.57 15.03
N LYS A 49 6.56 -5.03 14.26
CA LYS A 49 7.47 -6.11 14.61
C LYS A 49 8.91 -5.63 14.45
#